data_AF-A0A3B0U2G2-F1
#
_entry.id   AF-A0A3B0U2G2-F1
#
_cell.length_a   1.000
_cell.length_b   1.000
_cell.length_c   1.000
_cell.angle_alpha   90.00
_cell.angle_beta   90.00
_cell.angle_gamma   90.00
#
_symmetry.space_group_name_H-M   'P 1'
#
loop_
_entity.id
_entity.type
_entity.pdbx_description
1 polymer ?
#
loop_
_entity_poly.entity_id
_entity_poly.type
_entity_poly.pdbx_seq_one_letter_code
_entity_poly.pdbx_strand_id
1 'polypeptide(L)'
;MKNLHTLIILVIFSSFTIYNKSYSQGKEVNYLIALNSNISAKNTLPFWLTANKYGAIPNSNNVSLNTAFFTNFKNTDSDFDFSYKASFTGFVADKNNLFVNELYGSFRYKGWQLDAGSKNDEIYWEGLSSSNGNIIKSINTRAFPGVNLKTIG
;
A
#
# COMPACT_ATOMS: atom_id res chain seq x y z
N MET A 1 -13.46 4.19 -22.47
CA MET A 1 -13.23 5.67 -22.49
C MET A 1 -13.37 6.32 -21.11
N LYS A 2 -14.41 6.04 -20.29
CA LYS A 2 -14.58 6.66 -18.96
C LYS A 2 -13.39 6.50 -17.99
N ASN A 3 -12.66 5.39 -18.06
CA ASN A 3 -11.66 5.04 -17.03
C ASN A 3 -10.22 5.47 -17.37
N LEU A 4 -9.96 5.84 -18.63
CA LEU A 4 -8.70 6.50 -19.03
C LEU A 4 -8.63 7.90 -18.43
N HIS A 5 -9.77 8.61 -18.38
CA HIS A 5 -9.88 9.88 -17.68
C HIS A 5 -9.61 9.74 -16.19
N THR A 6 -10.08 8.67 -15.53
CA THR A 6 -9.80 8.41 -14.10
C THR A 6 -8.31 8.21 -13.85
N LEU A 7 -7.60 7.47 -14.72
CA LEU A 7 -6.15 7.28 -14.61
C LEU A 7 -5.40 8.61 -14.84
N ILE A 8 -5.80 9.38 -15.86
CA ILE A 8 -5.23 10.71 -16.14
C ILE A 8 -5.47 11.66 -14.96
N ILE A 9 -6.66 11.66 -14.35
CA ILE A 9 -6.97 12.46 -13.16
C ILE A 9 -6.08 12.03 -11.98
N LEU A 10 -5.85 10.73 -11.78
CA LEU A 10 -4.96 10.25 -10.72
C LEU A 10 -3.51 10.71 -10.95
N VAL A 11 -3.04 10.67 -12.20
CA VAL A 11 -1.70 11.18 -12.59
C VAL A 11 -1.60 12.69 -12.33
N ILE A 12 -2.60 13.47 -12.73
CA ILE A 12 -2.64 14.93 -12.52
C ILE A 12 -2.73 15.29 -11.03
N PHE A 13 -3.53 14.55 -10.26
CA PHE A 13 -3.63 14.77 -8.82
C PHE A 13 -2.31 14.43 -8.11
N SER A 14 -1.64 13.35 -8.54
CA SER A 14 -0.32 12.99 -8.02
C SER A 14 0.73 14.06 -8.33
N SER A 15 0.74 14.62 -9.54
CA SER A 15 1.68 15.69 -9.91
C SER A 15 1.43 17.00 -9.15
N PHE A 16 0.16 17.33 -8.83
CA PHE A 16 -0.18 18.50 -8.02
C PHE A 16 0.35 18.42 -6.58
N THR A 17 0.42 17.21 -6.00
CA THR A 17 0.95 17.02 -4.65
C THR A 17 2.47 17.16 -4.53
N ILE A 18 3.22 17.03 -5.63
CA ILE A 18 4.68 17.20 -5.64
C ILE A 18 5.08 18.67 -5.45
N TYR A 19 4.24 19.63 -5.88
CA TYR A 19 4.55 21.06 -5.81
C TYR A 19 4.26 21.70 -4.44
N ASN A 20 3.50 21.04 -3.57
CA ASN A 20 3.10 21.60 -2.28
C ASN A 20 3.98 21.01 -1.16
N LYS A 21 5.11 21.67 -0.88
CA LYS A 21 5.85 21.41 0.36
C LYS A 21 5.05 21.98 1.54
N SER A 22 4.37 21.12 2.29
CA SER A 22 3.71 21.51 3.54
C SER A 22 4.74 21.69 4.65
N TYR A 23 5.16 22.94 4.89
CA TYR A 23 6.20 23.31 5.88
C TYR A 23 5.73 23.32 7.36
N SER A 24 4.53 22.83 7.68
CA SER A 24 3.91 23.04 9.00
C SER A 24 4.11 21.89 10.01
N GLN A 25 4.56 20.71 9.56
CA GLN A 25 4.69 19.53 10.43
C GLN A 25 6.17 19.18 10.62
N GLY A 26 6.64 19.09 11.87
CA GLY A 26 8.00 18.65 12.20
C GLY A 26 8.29 17.16 11.91
N LYS A 27 7.41 16.48 11.17
CA LYS A 27 7.51 15.07 10.78
C LYS A 27 7.54 14.97 9.27
N GLU A 28 8.54 14.29 8.74
CA GLU A 28 8.75 14.13 7.30
C GLU A 28 7.65 13.25 6.70
N VAL A 29 6.92 13.83 5.74
CA VAL A 29 5.93 13.12 4.94
C VAL A 29 6.61 12.62 3.68
N ASN A 30 6.57 11.31 3.48
CA ASN A 30 7.12 10.62 2.34
C ASN A 30 6.02 10.37 1.30
N TYR A 31 6.43 10.37 0.04
CA TYR A 31 5.57 10.18 -1.12
C TYR A 31 6.14 9.03 -1.96
N LEU A 32 5.28 8.14 -2.45
CA LEU A 32 5.64 7.09 -3.39
C LEU A 32 4.68 7.16 -4.57
N ILE A 33 5.23 7.16 -5.77
CA ILE A 33 4.49 7.04 -7.03
C ILE A 33 5.21 5.96 -7.83
N ALA A 34 4.53 4.85 -8.11
CA ALA A 34 5.09 3.72 -8.84
C ALA A 34 4.15 3.33 -9.99
N LEU A 35 4.66 3.39 -11.21
CA LEU A 35 3.98 2.92 -12.40
C LEU A 35 4.56 1.56 -12.80
N ASN A 36 3.70 0.56 -12.96
CA ASN A 36 4.09 -0.80 -13.29
C ASN A 36 3.28 -1.30 -14.49
N SER A 37 3.88 -2.18 -15.29
CA SER A 37 3.18 -2.91 -16.35
C SER A 37 3.50 -4.39 -16.26
N ASN A 38 2.52 -5.24 -16.55
CA ASN A 38 2.66 -6.69 -16.55
C ASN A 38 2.10 -7.24 -17.85
N ILE A 39 2.89 -8.06 -18.54
CA ILE A 39 2.54 -8.65 -19.84
C ILE A 39 2.84 -10.15 -19.80
N SER A 40 1.91 -10.96 -20.31
CA SER A 40 2.06 -12.40 -20.52
C SER A 40 1.76 -12.76 -21.97
N ALA A 41 2.42 -13.81 -22.45
CA ALA A 41 2.14 -14.41 -23.77
C ALA A 41 0.78 -15.15 -23.80
N LYS A 42 0.26 -15.54 -22.64
CA LYS A 42 -1.08 -16.14 -22.49
C LYS A 42 -2.03 -15.11 -21.88
N ASN A 43 -3.33 -15.45 -21.85
CA ASN A 43 -4.37 -14.59 -21.27
C ASN A 43 -4.26 -14.41 -19.74
N THR A 44 -3.37 -15.14 -19.06
CA THR A 44 -3.16 -15.05 -17.61
C THR A 44 -1.70 -14.75 -17.29
N LEU A 45 -1.46 -13.98 -16.22
CA LEU A 45 -0.11 -13.75 -15.73
C LEU A 45 0.42 -15.02 -15.03
N PRO A 46 1.72 -15.29 -15.13
CA PRO A 46 2.36 -16.29 -14.28
C PRO A 46 2.14 -16.01 -12.79
N PHE A 47 2.05 -17.08 -11.99
CA PHE A 47 1.71 -16.97 -10.57
C PHE A 47 2.65 -16.06 -9.78
N TRP A 48 3.94 -16.02 -10.12
CA TRP A 48 4.93 -15.20 -9.42
C TRP A 48 4.76 -13.69 -9.65
N LEU A 49 4.01 -13.27 -10.69
CA LEU A 49 3.69 -11.86 -10.91
C LEU A 49 2.48 -11.41 -10.09
N THR A 50 1.60 -12.34 -9.69
CA THR A 50 0.36 -12.02 -8.95
C THR A 50 0.44 -12.38 -7.47
N ALA A 51 1.27 -13.35 -7.10
CA ALA A 51 1.44 -13.80 -5.74
C ALA A 51 2.11 -12.74 -4.85
N ASN A 52 1.64 -12.66 -3.60
CA ASN A 52 2.22 -11.84 -2.54
C ASN A 52 2.19 -10.33 -2.86
N LYS A 53 1.16 -9.92 -3.61
CA LYS A 53 0.91 -8.53 -4.02
C LYS A 53 -0.31 -7.92 -3.34
N TYR A 54 -0.82 -8.49 -2.25
CA TYR A 54 -2.00 -8.01 -1.53
C TYR A 54 -3.23 -7.83 -2.45
N GLY A 55 -3.34 -8.68 -3.48
CA GLY A 55 -4.39 -8.58 -4.49
C GLY A 55 -4.33 -7.32 -5.36
N ALA A 56 -3.20 -6.62 -5.42
CA ALA A 56 -3.04 -5.38 -6.16
C ALA A 56 -2.77 -5.56 -7.65
N ILE A 57 -2.25 -6.73 -8.06
CA ILE A 57 -1.97 -7.06 -9.46
C ILE A 57 -3.06 -8.00 -9.99
N PRO A 58 -3.83 -7.61 -11.03
CA PRO A 58 -4.83 -8.47 -11.65
C PRO A 58 -4.18 -9.62 -12.42
N ASN A 59 -4.88 -10.75 -12.58
CA ASN A 59 -4.38 -11.92 -13.30
C ASN A 59 -4.51 -11.81 -14.83
N SER A 60 -4.18 -10.65 -15.39
CA SER A 60 -4.10 -10.42 -16.84
C SER A 60 -3.18 -9.23 -17.16
N ASN A 61 -2.94 -8.99 -18.45
CA ASN A 61 -2.11 -7.88 -18.88
C ASN A 61 -2.63 -6.56 -18.32
N ASN A 62 -1.75 -5.79 -17.69
CA ASN A 62 -2.17 -4.58 -17.00
C ASN A 62 -1.10 -3.49 -16.98
N VAL A 63 -1.58 -2.27 -16.79
CA VAL A 63 -0.78 -1.11 -16.38
C VAL A 63 -1.38 -0.60 -15.07
N SER A 64 -0.56 -0.45 -14.04
CA SER A 64 -0.97 0.00 -12.71
C SER A 64 -0.19 1.22 -12.26
N LEU A 65 -0.86 2.05 -11.48
CA LEU A 65 -0.30 3.20 -10.81
C LEU A 65 -0.59 3.06 -9.32
N ASN A 66 0.46 2.95 -8.51
CA ASN A 66 0.39 3.02 -7.07
C ASN A 66 0.85 4.39 -6.60
N THR A 67 0.07 5.02 -5.74
CA THR A 67 0.47 6.23 -5.04
C THR A 67 0.34 6.02 -3.54
N ALA A 68 1.27 6.58 -2.77
CA ALA A 68 1.20 6.53 -1.31
C ALA A 68 1.76 7.80 -0.67
N PHE A 69 1.16 8.16 0.45
CA PHE A 69 1.56 9.25 1.34
C PHE A 69 1.73 8.63 2.72
N PHE A 70 2.91 8.74 3.31
CA PHE A 70 3.17 8.07 4.58
C PHE A 70 4.20 8.78 5.43
N THR A 71 4.14 8.52 6.72
CA THR A 71 5.16 8.94 7.69
C THR A 71 5.76 7.71 8.35
N ASN A 72 7.09 7.74 8.52
CA ASN A 72 7.79 6.71 9.27
C ASN A 72 7.82 7.09 10.75
N PHE A 73 7.94 6.08 11.61
CA PHE A 73 8.33 6.35 12.99
C PHE A 73 9.75 6.95 13.01
N LYS A 74 9.96 7.96 13.85
CA LYS A 74 11.26 8.54 14.14
C LYS A 74 12.03 7.58 15.03
N ASN A 75 13.28 7.30 14.67
CA ASN A 75 14.22 6.59 15.55
C ASN A 75 14.77 7.59 16.58
N THR A 76 13.94 8.01 17.51
CA THR A 76 14.32 8.94 18.59
C THR A 76 13.93 8.32 19.93
N ASP A 77 14.65 8.67 21.00
CA ASP A 77 14.40 8.20 22.39
C ASP A 77 13.09 8.72 23.01
N SER A 78 12.14 9.17 22.19
CA SER A 78 10.83 9.62 22.66
C SER A 78 9.97 8.41 23.01
N ASP A 79 9.37 8.45 24.20
CA ASP A 79 8.36 7.48 24.62
C ASP A 79 7.14 7.47 23.70
N PHE A 80 6.89 8.56 22.96
CA PHE A 80 5.74 8.71 22.08
C PHE A 80 6.15 8.99 20.63
N ASP A 81 5.51 8.29 19.70
CA ASP A 81 5.58 8.59 18.27
C ASP A 81 4.32 8.09 17.55
N PHE A 82 4.03 8.66 16.36
CA PHE A 82 2.89 8.26 15.54
C PHE A 82 3.31 8.12 14.08
N SER A 83 2.60 7.31 13.30
CA SER A 83 2.83 7.12 11.87
C SER A 83 1.48 6.97 11.19
N TYR A 84 1.41 7.27 9.90
CA TYR A 84 0.21 7.01 9.11
C TYR A 84 0.60 6.71 7.68
N LYS A 85 -0.28 6.01 6.97
CA LYS A 85 -0.13 5.74 5.54
C LYS A 85 -1.49 5.74 4.86
N ALA A 86 -1.55 6.42 3.72
CA ALA A 86 -2.64 6.34 2.76
C ALA A 86 -2.04 5.91 1.42
N SER A 87 -2.48 4.77 0.88
CA SER A 87 -2.02 4.23 -0.40
C SER A 87 -3.20 3.82 -1.27
N PHE A 88 -3.12 4.20 -2.54
CA PHE A 88 -4.13 3.96 -3.55
C PHE A 88 -3.49 3.25 -4.74
N THR A 89 -4.20 2.28 -5.32
CA THR A 89 -3.79 1.64 -6.56
C THR A 89 -4.91 1.68 -7.57
N GLY A 90 -4.59 2.17 -8.75
CA GLY A 90 -5.43 2.05 -9.93
C GLY A 90 -4.75 1.17 -10.97
N PHE A 91 -5.51 0.33 -11.67
CA PHE A 91 -5.00 -0.41 -12.81
C PHE A 91 -5.98 -0.48 -13.96
N VAL A 92 -5.41 -0.51 -15.17
CA VAL A 92 -6.10 -0.79 -16.42
C VAL A 92 -5.75 -2.22 -16.83
N ALA A 93 -6.77 -3.06 -16.98
CA ALA A 93 -6.68 -4.48 -17.32
C ALA A 93 -7.98 -4.90 -18.01
N ASP A 94 -8.25 -6.21 -18.18
CA ASP A 94 -9.54 -6.69 -18.68
C ASP A 94 -10.72 -6.16 -17.84
N LYS A 95 -10.51 -6.06 -16.52
CA LYS A 95 -11.39 -5.37 -15.58
C LYS A 95 -10.61 -4.27 -14.89
N ASN A 96 -10.92 -3.02 -15.22
CA ASN A 96 -10.30 -1.86 -14.59
C ASN A 96 -10.75 -1.73 -13.14
N ASN A 97 -9.85 -1.32 -12.24
CA ASN A 97 -10.18 -1.10 -10.84
C ASN A 97 -9.36 0.04 -10.22
N LEU A 98 -9.93 0.68 -9.21
CA LEU A 98 -9.29 1.67 -8.34
C LEU A 98 -9.70 1.39 -6.91
N PHE A 99 -8.74 1.24 -6.02
CA PHE A 99 -9.00 0.89 -4.63
C PHE A 99 -7.93 1.44 -3.70
N VAL A 100 -8.29 1.48 -2.41
CA VAL A 100 -7.38 1.82 -1.31
C VAL A 100 -6.61 0.55 -0.93
N ASN A 101 -5.28 0.60 -1.01
CA ASN A 101 -4.42 -0.50 -0.57
C ASN A 101 -4.26 -0.49 0.94
N GLU A 102 -3.90 0.67 1.47
CA GLU A 102 -3.65 0.87 2.90
C GLU A 102 -4.17 2.24 3.30
N LEU A 103 -4.86 2.28 4.43
CA LEU A 103 -5.29 3.52 5.07
C LEU A 103 -5.33 3.28 6.56
N TYR A 104 -4.28 3.68 7.26
CA TYR A 104 -4.15 3.44 8.68
C TYR A 104 -3.37 4.55 9.39
N GLY A 105 -3.61 4.65 10.69
CA GLY A 105 -2.78 5.36 11.66
C GLY A 105 -2.16 4.37 12.64
N SER A 106 -0.95 4.67 13.08
CA SER A 106 -0.17 3.87 14.02
C SER A 106 0.35 4.78 15.13
N PHE A 107 0.26 4.34 16.38
CA PHE A 107 0.71 5.08 17.55
C PHE A 107 1.65 4.20 18.37
N ARG A 108 2.73 4.76 18.89
CA ARG A 108 3.70 4.11 19.77
C ARG A 108 3.76 4.83 21.10
N TYR A 109 3.69 4.07 22.19
CA TYR A 109 3.88 4.57 23.55
C TYR A 109 4.61 3.55 24.43
N LYS A 110 5.79 3.90 24.96
CA LYS A 110 6.55 3.12 25.96
C LYS A 110 6.60 1.61 25.69
N GLY A 111 6.98 1.21 24.48
CA GLY A 111 7.09 -0.20 24.09
C GLY A 111 5.80 -0.85 23.57
N TRP A 112 4.70 -0.10 23.47
CA TRP A 112 3.45 -0.57 22.84
C TRP A 112 3.22 0.13 21.52
N GLN A 113 2.62 -0.56 20.56
CA GLN A 113 2.16 -0.02 19.29
C GLN A 113 0.70 -0.40 19.04
N LEU A 114 -0.11 0.61 18.73
CA LEU A 114 -1.50 0.47 18.30
C LEU A 114 -1.62 0.88 16.83
N ASP A 115 -2.08 -0.03 16.00
CA ASP A 115 -2.40 0.21 14.59
C ASP A 115 -3.93 0.21 14.42
N ALA A 116 -4.48 1.23 13.76
CA ALA A 116 -5.91 1.33 13.47
C ALA A 116 -6.13 1.69 11.99
N GLY A 117 -6.96 0.92 11.32
CA GLY A 117 -7.29 1.08 9.90
C GLY A 117 -7.00 -0.17 9.08
N SER A 118 -6.90 0.00 7.76
CA SER A 118 -6.55 -1.07 6.83
C SER A 118 -5.04 -1.06 6.59
N LYS A 119 -4.34 -2.04 7.19
CA LYS A 119 -2.88 -2.20 7.12
C LYS A 119 -2.50 -3.58 6.62
N ASN A 120 -1.56 -3.62 5.67
CA ASN A 120 -1.03 -4.87 5.15
C ASN A 120 -0.14 -5.54 6.18
N ASP A 121 -0.18 -6.88 6.23
CA ASP A 121 0.74 -7.63 7.08
C ASP A 121 2.14 -7.61 6.49
N GLU A 122 3.14 -7.60 7.36
CA GLU A 122 4.55 -7.66 6.98
C GLU A 122 4.85 -8.95 6.22
N ILE A 123 5.70 -8.88 5.20
CA ILE A 123 6.08 -10.06 4.42
C ILE A 123 7.07 -10.89 5.25
N TYR A 124 6.76 -12.18 5.44
CA TYR A 124 7.65 -13.12 6.11
C TYR A 124 8.29 -14.08 5.10
N TRP A 125 9.39 -14.72 5.49
CA TRP A 125 10.16 -15.67 4.65
C TRP A 125 10.45 -15.14 3.25
N GLU A 126 10.83 -13.86 3.14
CA GLU A 126 11.17 -13.20 1.87
C GLU A 126 10.08 -13.27 0.80
N GLY A 127 8.82 -13.53 1.20
CA GLY A 127 7.71 -13.70 0.26
C GLY A 127 7.76 -15.03 -0.50
N LEU A 128 8.48 -16.04 0.01
CA LEU A 128 8.40 -17.41 -0.48
C LEU A 128 7.12 -18.11 -0.01
N SER A 129 6.51 -17.62 1.07
CA SER A 129 5.24 -18.12 1.59
C SER A 129 4.07 -17.34 0.99
N SER A 130 3.10 -18.07 0.42
CA SER A 130 1.85 -17.52 -0.11
C SER A 130 0.86 -17.13 1.00
N SER A 131 0.93 -17.80 2.15
CA SER A 131 0.01 -17.59 3.27
C SER A 131 0.59 -16.71 4.38
N ASN A 132 1.89 -16.42 4.34
CA ASN A 132 2.60 -15.93 5.51
C ASN A 132 2.38 -16.80 6.77
N GLY A 133 2.15 -18.11 6.59
CA GLY A 133 1.89 -19.03 7.70
C GLY A 133 0.54 -18.82 8.38
N ASN A 134 -0.34 -17.98 7.82
CA ASN A 134 -1.64 -17.66 8.36
C ASN A 134 -2.74 -18.03 7.35
N ILE A 135 -3.64 -18.93 7.77
CA ILE A 135 -4.74 -19.45 6.94
C ILE A 135 -5.89 -18.44 6.88
N ILE A 136 -6.04 -17.59 7.89
CA ILE A 136 -7.13 -16.61 8.01
C ILE A 136 -6.82 -15.35 7.19
N LYS A 137 -5.57 -14.86 7.26
CA LYS A 137 -5.12 -13.65 6.57
C LYS A 137 -3.79 -13.90 5.89
N SER A 138 -3.78 -13.81 4.56
CA SER A 138 -2.58 -13.97 3.74
C SER A 138 -2.22 -12.69 3.00
N ILE A 139 -0.99 -12.60 2.51
CA ILE A 139 -0.50 -11.49 1.69
C ILE A 139 -0.95 -11.57 0.22
N ASN A 140 -1.88 -12.48 -0.09
CA ASN A 140 -2.55 -12.59 -1.39
C ASN A 140 -3.92 -11.91 -1.42
N THR A 141 -4.39 -11.38 -0.31
CA THR A 141 -5.64 -10.63 -0.24
C THR A 141 -5.39 -9.21 0.27
N ARG A 142 -6.34 -8.32 0.00
CA ARG A 142 -6.26 -6.93 0.47
C ARG A 142 -6.41 -6.87 1.98
N ALA A 143 -5.78 -5.87 2.60
CA ALA A 143 -5.97 -5.62 4.02
C ALA A 143 -7.45 -5.33 4.35
N PHE A 144 -7.89 -5.91 5.47
CA PHE A 144 -9.18 -5.61 6.08
C PHE A 144 -9.01 -4.48 7.11
N PRO A 145 -9.99 -3.58 7.25
CA PRO A 145 -9.95 -2.57 8.30
C PRO A 145 -10.07 -3.23 9.68
N GLY A 146 -9.25 -2.80 10.63
CA GLY A 146 -9.28 -3.31 12.00
C GLY A 146 -8.37 -2.54 12.94
N VAL A 147 -8.16 -3.12 14.13
CA VAL A 147 -7.27 -2.59 15.16
C VAL A 147 -6.31 -3.70 15.58
N ASN A 148 -5.02 -3.39 15.72
CA ASN A 148 -3.99 -4.31 16.15
C ASN A 148 -3.15 -3.67 17.26
N LEU A 149 -2.99 -4.36 18.39
CA LEU A 149 -2.13 -3.97 19.49
C LEU A 149 -0.95 -4.94 19.57
N LYS A 150 0.27 -4.39 19.55
CA LYS A 150 1.51 -5.17 19.64
C LYS A 150 2.53 -4.51 20.55
N THR A 151 3.48 -5.30 21.04
CA THR A 151 4.67 -4.79 21.73
C THR A 151 5.77 -4.47 20.72
N ILE A 152 6.56 -3.44 20.99
CA ILE A 152 7.75 -3.06 20.24
C ILE A 152 8.90 -3.86 20.87
N GLY A 153 9.30 -4.95 20.21
CA GLY A 153 10.40 -5.83 20.61
C GLY A 153 11.50 -5.81 19.57
#